data_AF-A0A9N7Q765-F1
#
_entry.id   AF-A0A9N7Q765-F1
#
_cell.length_a   1.000
_cell.length_b   1.000
_cell.length_c   1.000
_cell.angle_alpha   90.00
_cell.angle_beta   90.00
_cell.angle_gamma   90.00
#
_symmetry.space_group_name_H-M   'P 1'
#
loop_
_entity.id
_entity.type
_entity.pdbx_description
1 polymer ?
#
loop_
_entity_poly.entity_id
_entity_poly.type
_entity_poly.pdbx_seq_one_letter_code
_entity_poly.pdbx_strand_id
1 'polypeptide(L)'
;MKVRVFTLLWLAAMASGGMLPPTPAHAGVFDDEQARRTVITLRDQFNSFQATATQRIEQNSRTTLDLQNQLEGLRLTTAMTAKTERAAAIRWIQAEMADYGLTMEELAAAGCFDPPPPAPVPPPVVCYRNAAGQSWDGQGDMPDWLRRAVNAGQSVEFLPGRVVQEGGSDSETDLNQVVGKLLAE
;
A
#
# COMPACT_ATOMS: atom_id res chain seq x y z
N MET A 1 20.69 -0.61 2.01
CA MET A 1 20.68 -2.09 2.05
C MET A 1 19.39 -2.61 1.44
N LYS A 2 19.37 -2.94 0.14
CA LYS A 2 18.26 -3.66 -0.55
C LYS A 2 18.58 -3.86 -2.05
N VAL A 3 19.77 -4.37 -2.40
CA VAL A 3 20.12 -4.72 -3.79
C VAL A 3 20.95 -6.01 -3.86
N ARG A 4 20.54 -7.07 -3.15
CA ARG A 4 21.27 -8.36 -3.19
C ARG A 4 20.39 -9.61 -3.27
N VAL A 5 19.11 -9.48 -3.61
CA VAL A 5 18.20 -10.64 -3.58
C VAL A 5 17.78 -11.12 -4.98
N PHE A 6 18.05 -10.37 -6.05
CA PHE A 6 17.54 -10.72 -7.39
C PHE A 6 18.58 -11.16 -8.43
N THR A 7 19.87 -11.16 -8.10
CA THR A 7 20.97 -11.58 -9.00
C THR A 7 21.56 -12.95 -8.67
N LEU A 8 20.95 -13.73 -7.77
CA LEU A 8 21.45 -15.05 -7.36
C LEU A 8 20.55 -16.22 -7.80
N LEU A 9 19.64 -16.01 -8.75
CA LEU A 9 18.70 -17.06 -9.18
C LEU A 9 19.01 -17.66 -10.57
N TRP A 10 20.17 -17.37 -11.18
CA TRP A 10 20.56 -18.00 -12.45
C TRP A 10 22.03 -18.48 -12.53
N LEU A 11 22.80 -18.47 -11.44
CA LEU A 11 24.24 -18.80 -11.45
C LEU A 11 24.64 -19.96 -10.52
N ALA A 12 23.73 -20.90 -10.28
CA ALA A 12 24.04 -22.17 -9.60
C ALA A 12 23.68 -23.40 -10.44
N ALA A 13 23.61 -23.26 -11.77
CA ALA A 13 23.27 -24.36 -12.69
C ALA A 13 24.45 -24.86 -13.55
N MET A 14 25.66 -24.31 -13.40
CA MET A 14 26.79 -24.61 -14.31
C MET A 14 28.13 -24.70 -13.56
N ALA A 15 28.30 -25.67 -12.65
CA ALA A 15 29.63 -25.99 -12.11
C ALA A 15 29.69 -27.37 -11.40
N SER A 16 29.44 -28.46 -12.12
CA SER A 16 29.87 -29.80 -11.66
C SER A 16 30.14 -30.74 -12.84
N GLY A 17 31.03 -30.33 -13.75
CA GLY A 17 31.71 -31.27 -14.65
C GLY A 17 32.88 -31.92 -13.89
N GLY A 18 32.57 -32.94 -13.09
CA GLY A 18 33.56 -33.74 -12.37
C GLY A 18 33.61 -35.16 -12.92
N MET A 19 34.72 -35.46 -13.60
CA MET A 19 35.04 -36.77 -14.18
C MET A 19 35.23 -37.82 -13.07
N LEU A 20 34.32 -38.79 -12.97
CA LEU A 20 34.43 -39.95 -12.07
C LEU A 20 35.24 -41.08 -12.76
N PRO A 21 36.12 -41.80 -12.04
CA PRO A 21 36.72 -43.03 -12.55
C PRO A 21 35.67 -44.14 -12.71
N PRO A 22 35.84 -45.08 -13.67
CA PRO A 22 34.91 -46.18 -13.86
C PRO A 22 35.01 -47.15 -12.68
N THR A 23 34.09 -47.05 -11.72
CA THR A 23 33.87 -48.13 -10.76
C THR A 23 33.20 -49.30 -11.47
N PRO A 24 33.63 -50.55 -11.23
CA PRO A 24 33.04 -51.72 -11.89
C PRO A 24 31.54 -51.79 -11.59
N ALA A 25 30.75 -51.71 -12.65
CA ALA A 25 29.30 -51.81 -12.63
C ALA A 25 28.86 -53.17 -12.09
N HIS A 26 28.58 -53.21 -10.79
CA HIS A 26 27.74 -54.24 -10.21
C HIS A 26 26.32 -53.69 -10.28
N ALA A 27 25.68 -53.87 -11.43
CA ALA A 27 24.28 -53.53 -11.66
C ALA A 27 23.39 -54.43 -10.79
N GLY A 28 23.16 -54.01 -9.55
CA GLY A 28 22.16 -54.60 -8.68
C GLY A 28 20.78 -54.13 -9.11
N VAL A 29 19.95 -55.06 -9.60
CA VAL A 29 18.49 -54.91 -9.83
C VAL A 29 17.73 -54.39 -8.58
N PHE A 30 18.39 -54.32 -7.43
CA PHE A 30 17.82 -53.95 -6.13
C PHE A 30 17.81 -52.44 -5.83
N ASP A 31 18.60 -51.61 -6.52
CA ASP A 31 18.60 -50.14 -6.29
C ASP A 31 17.43 -49.44 -7.03
N ASP A 32 16.94 -50.02 -8.14
CA ASP A 32 15.78 -49.51 -8.91
C ASP A 32 14.46 -49.68 -8.15
N GLU A 33 14.29 -50.80 -7.43
CA GLU A 33 13.09 -51.07 -6.62
C GLU A 33 13.00 -50.15 -5.39
N GLN A 34 14.13 -49.80 -4.77
CA GLN A 34 14.14 -48.82 -3.70
C GLN A 34 13.80 -47.42 -4.22
N ALA A 35 14.39 -47.01 -5.34
CA ALA A 35 14.08 -45.73 -5.98
C ALA A 35 12.58 -45.62 -6.34
N ARG A 36 11.98 -46.65 -6.94
CA ARG A 36 10.53 -46.68 -7.26
C ARG A 36 9.65 -46.47 -6.04
N ARG A 37 9.97 -47.13 -4.91
CA ARG A 37 9.21 -46.99 -3.66
C ARG A 37 9.28 -45.57 -3.09
N THR A 38 10.45 -44.94 -3.14
CA THR A 38 10.59 -43.55 -2.67
C THR A 38 9.80 -42.57 -3.54
N VAL A 39 9.77 -42.76 -4.87
CA VAL A 39 8.99 -41.91 -5.78
C VAL A 39 7.48 -42.04 -5.52
N ILE A 40 6.99 -43.26 -5.28
CA ILE A 40 5.58 -43.47 -4.91
C ILE A 40 5.28 -42.78 -3.58
N THR A 41 6.15 -42.96 -2.58
CA THR A 41 5.99 -42.33 -1.26
C THR A 41 5.96 -40.80 -1.38
N LEU A 42 6.84 -40.19 -2.18
CA LEU A 42 6.86 -38.75 -2.40
C LEU A 42 5.60 -38.27 -3.14
N ARG A 43 5.07 -39.05 -4.08
CA ARG A 43 3.80 -38.74 -4.75
C ARG A 43 2.65 -38.73 -3.76
N ASP A 44 2.58 -39.71 -2.88
CA ASP A 44 1.53 -39.80 -1.87
C ASP A 44 1.65 -38.68 -0.84
N GLN A 45 2.88 -38.39 -0.39
CA GLN A 45 3.17 -37.24 0.47
C GLN A 45 2.75 -35.93 -0.19
N PHE A 46 3.11 -35.71 -1.46
CA PHE A 46 2.73 -34.51 -2.21
C PHE A 46 1.21 -34.39 -2.35
N ASN A 47 0.51 -35.48 -2.70
CA ASN A 47 -0.94 -35.48 -2.81
C ASN A 47 -1.61 -35.15 -1.46
N SER A 48 -1.10 -35.72 -0.35
CA SER A 48 -1.61 -35.43 1.00
C SER A 48 -1.35 -33.98 1.43
N PHE A 49 -0.18 -33.44 1.07
CA PHE A 49 0.16 -32.04 1.32
C PHE A 49 -0.73 -31.11 0.50
N GLN A 50 -0.93 -31.40 -0.78
CA GLN A 50 -1.78 -30.61 -1.67
C GLN A 50 -3.24 -30.58 -1.19
N ALA A 51 -3.77 -31.73 -0.74
CA ALA A 51 -5.10 -31.81 -0.14
C ALA A 51 -5.21 -30.92 1.11
N THR A 52 -4.21 -31.00 1.99
CA THR A 52 -4.15 -30.18 3.21
C THR A 52 -4.01 -28.69 2.88
N ALA A 53 -3.17 -28.32 1.91
CA ALA A 53 -2.98 -26.94 1.47
C ALA A 53 -4.29 -26.35 0.94
N THR A 54 -5.02 -27.12 0.13
CA THR A 54 -6.34 -26.72 -0.41
C THR A 54 -7.34 -26.48 0.73
N GLN A 55 -7.40 -27.41 1.69
CA GLN A 55 -8.29 -27.28 2.84
C GLN A 55 -7.95 -26.04 3.69
N ARG A 56 -6.67 -25.75 3.90
CA ARG A 56 -6.25 -24.56 4.66
C ARG A 56 -6.58 -23.26 3.93
N ILE A 57 -6.43 -23.23 2.61
CA ILE A 57 -6.82 -22.07 1.79
C ILE A 57 -8.32 -21.82 1.93
N GLU A 58 -9.13 -22.87 1.81
CA GLU A 58 -10.59 -22.79 1.94
C GLU A 58 -11.05 -22.45 3.37
N GLN A 59 -10.37 -22.96 4.39
CA GLN A 59 -10.65 -22.58 5.76
C GLN A 59 -10.32 -21.10 5.99
N ASN A 60 -9.18 -20.64 5.49
CA ASN A 60 -8.75 -19.25 5.67
C ASN A 60 -9.64 -18.27 4.90
N SER A 61 -10.13 -18.64 3.72
CA SER A 61 -11.10 -17.83 2.97
C SER A 61 -12.40 -17.68 3.77
N ARG A 62 -12.93 -18.77 4.32
CA ARG A 62 -14.13 -18.75 5.19
C ARG A 62 -13.93 -17.89 6.43
N THR A 63 -12.80 -18.03 7.13
CA THR A 63 -12.53 -17.20 8.31
C THR A 63 -12.38 -15.74 7.96
N THR A 64 -11.79 -15.42 6.80
CA THR A 64 -11.65 -14.03 6.34
C THR A 64 -13.02 -13.41 6.05
N LEU A 65 -13.90 -14.15 5.36
CA LEU A 65 -15.27 -13.70 5.09
C LEU A 65 -16.09 -13.53 6.37
N ASP A 66 -15.96 -14.45 7.32
CA ASP A 66 -16.64 -14.35 8.62
C ASP A 66 -16.20 -13.08 9.37
N LEU A 67 -14.90 -12.81 9.44
CA LEU A 67 -14.37 -11.58 10.05
C LEU A 67 -14.86 -10.32 9.35
N GLN A 68 -14.99 -10.33 8.01
CA GLN A 68 -15.57 -9.21 7.26
C GLN A 68 -17.04 -8.99 7.62
N ASN A 69 -17.84 -10.07 7.66
CA ASN A 69 -19.24 -9.99 8.06
C ASN A 69 -19.41 -9.49 9.51
N GLN A 70 -18.53 -9.91 10.43
CA GLN A 70 -18.51 -9.42 11.80
C GLN A 70 -18.19 -7.91 11.86
N LEU A 71 -17.22 -7.43 11.07
CA LEU A 71 -16.89 -6.01 10.98
C LEU A 71 -18.06 -5.18 10.45
N GLU A 72 -18.76 -5.67 9.44
CA GLU A 72 -19.95 -5.00 8.91
C GLU A 72 -21.09 -4.96 9.94
N GLY A 73 -21.35 -6.07 10.63
CA GLY A 73 -22.34 -6.13 11.70
C GLY A 73 -22.06 -5.09 12.80
N LEU A 74 -20.83 -5.00 13.28
CA LEU A 74 -20.42 -4.02 14.30
C LEU A 74 -20.52 -2.57 13.81
N ARG A 75 -20.20 -2.31 12.54
CA ARG A 75 -20.33 -0.96 11.96
C ARG A 75 -21.79 -0.53 11.86
N LEU A 76 -22.68 -1.45 11.49
CA LEU A 76 -24.11 -1.15 11.42
C LEU A 76 -24.69 -0.88 12.82
N THR A 77 -24.33 -1.68 13.83
CA THR A 77 -24.82 -1.46 15.19
C THR A 77 -24.33 -0.13 15.75
N THR A 78 -23.03 0.18 15.63
CA THR A 78 -22.47 1.46 16.09
C THR A 78 -23.09 2.67 15.40
N ALA A 79 -23.34 2.61 14.08
CA ALA A 79 -24.01 3.69 13.36
C ALA A 79 -25.47 3.88 13.82
N MET A 80 -26.19 2.79 14.06
CA MET A 80 -27.58 2.83 14.53
C MET A 80 -27.70 3.32 15.97
N THR A 81 -26.82 2.88 16.88
CA THR A 81 -26.81 3.35 18.27
C THR A 81 -26.44 4.82 18.34
N ALA A 82 -25.38 5.25 17.64
CA ALA A 82 -24.98 6.66 17.59
C ALA A 82 -26.10 7.56 17.07
N LYS A 83 -26.83 7.14 16.03
CA LYS A 83 -27.98 7.89 15.51
C LYS A 83 -29.11 7.98 16.53
N THR A 84 -29.41 6.88 17.20
CA THR A 84 -30.48 6.80 18.21
C THR A 84 -30.15 7.64 19.44
N GLU A 85 -28.94 7.51 19.97
CA GLU A 85 -28.44 8.27 21.12
C GLU A 85 -28.40 9.76 20.80
N ARG A 86 -27.91 10.14 19.62
CA ARG A 86 -27.94 11.54 19.18
C ARG A 86 -29.36 12.08 19.10
N ALA A 87 -30.30 11.33 18.55
CA ALA A 87 -31.70 11.76 18.47
C ALA A 87 -32.33 11.89 19.86
N ALA A 88 -32.02 10.97 20.78
CA ALA A 88 -32.47 11.04 22.17
C ALA A 88 -31.88 12.26 22.90
N ALA A 89 -30.59 12.53 22.73
CA ALA A 89 -29.92 13.69 23.30
C ALA A 89 -30.50 15.00 22.77
N ILE A 90 -30.74 15.12 21.46
CA ILE A 90 -31.38 16.30 20.86
C ILE A 90 -32.77 16.51 21.47
N ARG A 91 -33.58 15.46 21.61
CA ARG A 91 -34.90 15.55 22.22
C ARG A 91 -34.83 15.99 23.68
N TRP A 92 -33.88 15.47 24.44
CA TRP A 92 -33.69 15.88 25.83
C TRP A 92 -33.30 17.36 25.92
N ILE A 93 -32.32 17.81 25.13
CA ILE A 93 -31.91 19.23 25.08
C ILE A 93 -33.09 20.11 24.69
N GLN A 94 -33.89 19.73 23.69
CA GLN A 94 -35.07 20.49 23.28
C GLN A 94 -36.15 20.58 24.35
N ALA A 95 -36.39 19.50 25.11
CA ALA A 95 -37.31 19.53 26.24
C ALA A 95 -36.81 20.44 27.37
N GLU A 96 -35.52 20.34 27.70
CA GLU A 96 -34.90 21.16 28.74
C GLU A 96 -34.92 22.65 28.36
N MET A 97 -34.62 22.99 27.11
CA MET A 97 -34.74 24.36 26.60
C MET A 97 -36.18 24.90 26.74
N ALA A 98 -37.19 24.07 26.45
CA ALA A 98 -38.59 24.46 26.58
C ALA A 98 -38.99 24.69 28.05
N ASP A 99 -38.52 23.87 28.97
CA ASP A 99 -38.80 23.98 30.41
C ASP A 99 -38.22 25.27 31.01
N TYR A 100 -37.03 25.70 30.56
CA TYR A 100 -36.42 26.97 30.99
C TYR A 100 -36.81 28.18 30.14
N GLY A 101 -37.60 28.00 29.08
CA GLY A 101 -37.98 29.08 28.16
C GLY A 101 -36.79 29.66 27.36
N LEU A 102 -35.74 28.86 27.13
CA LEU A 102 -34.56 29.26 26.37
C LEU A 102 -34.83 29.16 24.86
N THR A 103 -34.45 30.20 24.13
CA THR A 103 -34.51 30.21 22.67
C THR A 103 -33.15 29.88 22.04
N MET A 104 -33.16 29.36 20.81
CA MET A 104 -31.92 29.06 20.08
C MET A 104 -31.11 30.33 19.80
N GLU A 105 -31.80 31.46 19.58
CA GLU A 105 -31.22 32.78 19.37
C GLU A 105 -30.49 33.28 20.62
N GLU A 106 -31.04 33.07 21.81
CA GLU A 106 -30.36 33.44 23.07
C GLU A 106 -29.11 32.60 23.31
N LEU A 107 -29.16 31.30 23.03
CA LEU A 107 -28.00 30.42 23.12
C LEU A 107 -26.90 30.82 22.11
N ALA A 108 -27.30 31.23 20.90
CA ALA A 108 -26.38 31.73 19.89
C ALA A 108 -25.78 33.09 20.30
N ALA A 109 -26.60 34.01 20.83
CA ALA A 109 -26.16 35.31 21.32
C ALA A 109 -25.24 35.20 22.55
N ALA A 110 -25.45 34.17 23.38
CA ALA A 110 -24.58 33.83 24.50
C ALA A 110 -23.25 33.19 24.07
N GLY A 111 -23.07 32.88 22.78
CA GLY A 111 -21.84 32.27 22.26
C GLY A 111 -21.67 30.80 22.65
N CYS A 112 -22.76 30.06 22.88
CA CYS A 112 -22.72 28.66 23.28
C CYS A 112 -22.25 27.69 22.17
N PHE A 113 -22.02 28.17 20.95
CA PHE A 113 -21.63 27.36 19.80
C PHE A 113 -20.27 27.77 19.26
N ASP A 114 -19.36 26.81 19.11
CA ASP A 114 -18.09 27.02 18.43
C ASP A 114 -18.34 27.34 16.94
N PRO A 115 -17.51 28.23 16.34
CA PRO A 115 -17.56 28.48 14.91
C PRO A 115 -17.28 27.17 14.14
N PRO A 116 -17.90 26.99 12.96
CA PRO A 116 -17.67 25.80 12.15
C PRO A 116 -16.18 25.57 11.92
N PRO A 117 -15.69 24.32 11.99
CA PRO A 117 -14.31 24.01 11.66
C PRO A 117 -13.97 24.53 10.26
N PRO A 118 -12.74 25.04 10.03
CA PRO A 118 -12.29 25.42 8.70
C PRO A 118 -12.48 24.26 7.71
N ALA A 119 -12.79 24.58 6.45
CA ALA A 119 -12.91 23.57 5.41
C ALA A 119 -11.62 22.72 5.35
N PRO A 120 -11.73 21.39 5.14
CA PRO A 120 -10.56 20.54 5.03
C PRO A 120 -9.64 21.03 3.92
N VAL A 121 -8.34 21.21 4.22
CA VAL A 121 -7.33 21.51 3.21
C VAL A 121 -7.28 20.34 2.22
N PRO A 122 -7.33 20.58 0.90
CA PRO A 122 -7.24 19.50 -0.08
C PRO A 122 -5.95 18.70 0.10
N PRO A 123 -5.97 17.37 -0.11
CA PRO A 123 -4.78 16.54 0.05
C PRO A 123 -3.69 17.01 -0.92
N PRO A 124 -2.41 16.99 -0.51
CA PRO A 124 -1.31 17.40 -1.38
C PRO A 124 -1.22 16.47 -2.60
N VAL A 125 -1.08 17.06 -3.79
CA VAL A 125 -0.91 16.33 -5.05
C VAL A 125 0.39 15.52 -5.00
N VAL A 126 0.30 14.23 -5.31
CA VAL A 126 1.45 13.32 -5.30
C VAL A 126 2.38 13.68 -6.47
N CYS A 127 3.54 14.23 -6.17
CA CYS A 127 4.58 14.51 -7.17
C CYS A 127 5.60 13.36 -7.24
N TYR A 128 5.82 12.82 -8.43
CA TYR A 128 6.86 11.83 -8.72
C TYR A 128 8.15 12.54 -9.09
N ARG A 129 9.29 12.23 -8.45
CA ARG A 129 10.58 12.90 -8.70
C ARG A 129 11.69 11.91 -9.04
N ASN A 130 12.46 12.18 -10.09
CA ASN A 130 13.65 11.37 -10.44
C ASN A 130 14.95 11.90 -9.80
N ALA A 131 16.02 11.10 -9.89
CA ALA A 131 17.35 11.47 -9.36
C ALA A 131 17.99 12.68 -10.09
N ALA A 132 17.52 12.99 -11.30
CA ALA A 132 17.93 14.18 -12.05
C ALA A 132 17.16 15.45 -11.61
N GLY A 133 16.30 15.34 -10.59
CA GLY A 133 15.58 16.46 -10.00
C GLY A 133 14.25 16.79 -10.69
N GLN A 134 13.88 16.12 -11.79
CA GLN A 134 12.64 16.35 -12.51
C GLN A 134 11.45 15.80 -11.71
N SER A 135 10.37 16.57 -11.60
CA SER A 135 9.13 16.17 -10.93
C SER A 135 7.92 16.18 -11.86
N TRP A 136 6.95 15.31 -11.61
CA TRP A 136 5.66 15.25 -12.31
C TRP A 136 4.53 15.10 -11.30
N ASP A 137 3.51 15.95 -11.38
CA ASP A 137 2.38 16.05 -10.45
C ASP A 137 1.24 15.07 -10.75
N GLY A 138 1.42 14.19 -11.74
CA GLY A 138 0.39 13.26 -12.17
C GLY A 138 -0.65 13.86 -13.12
N GLN A 139 -0.49 15.12 -13.55
CA GLN A 139 -1.34 15.78 -14.54
C GLN A 139 -0.65 15.88 -15.90
N GLY A 140 -1.41 15.61 -16.97
CA GLY A 140 -0.93 15.68 -18.35
C GLY A 140 -0.20 14.41 -18.84
N ASP A 141 0.51 14.54 -19.97
CA ASP A 141 1.23 13.42 -20.60
C ASP A 141 2.42 12.96 -19.76
N MET A 142 2.51 11.63 -19.55
CA MET A 142 3.57 11.03 -18.75
C MET A 142 4.95 11.28 -19.39
N PRO A 143 5.89 11.97 -18.70
CA PRO A 143 7.19 12.29 -19.26
C PRO A 143 8.01 11.05 -19.63
N ASP A 144 8.88 11.16 -20.63
CA ASP A 144 9.68 10.02 -21.11
C ASP A 144 10.56 9.40 -20.02
N TRP A 145 11.06 10.20 -19.08
CA TRP A 145 11.85 9.70 -17.96
C TRP A 145 11.03 8.80 -17.04
N LEU A 146 9.77 9.15 -16.80
CA LEU A 146 8.86 8.37 -15.96
C LEU A 146 8.37 7.13 -16.69
N ARG A 147 8.06 7.27 -17.99
CA ARG A 147 7.67 6.16 -18.87
C ARG A 147 8.76 5.08 -18.95
N ARG A 148 10.03 5.48 -19.07
CA ARG A 148 11.17 4.57 -19.03
C ARG A 148 11.32 3.88 -17.67
N ALA A 149 11.14 4.61 -16.56
CA ALA A 149 11.21 4.05 -15.21
C ALA A 149 10.11 3.00 -14.96
N VAL A 150 8.87 3.29 -15.38
CA VAL A 150 7.74 2.36 -15.28
C VAL A 150 7.97 1.11 -16.13
N ASN A 151 8.40 1.29 -17.39
CA ASN A 151 8.72 0.17 -18.28
C ASN A 151 9.89 -0.69 -17.77
N ALA A 152 10.83 -0.10 -17.01
CA ALA A 152 11.92 -0.81 -16.35
C ALA A 152 11.48 -1.52 -15.05
N GLY A 153 10.18 -1.50 -14.73
CA GLY A 153 9.61 -2.17 -13.56
C GLY A 153 9.76 -1.39 -12.25
N GLN A 154 10.11 -0.09 -12.29
CA GLN A 154 10.11 0.72 -11.08
C GLN A 154 8.68 1.10 -10.68
N SER A 155 8.28 0.70 -9.47
CA SER A 155 7.01 1.09 -8.88
C SER A 155 7.00 2.60 -8.63
N VAL A 156 6.01 3.26 -9.23
CA VAL A 156 5.73 4.69 -9.15
C VAL A 156 5.58 5.17 -7.69
N GLU A 157 5.13 4.28 -6.80
CA GLU A 157 4.99 4.48 -5.35
C GLU A 157 6.31 4.56 -4.57
N PHE A 158 7.45 4.21 -5.18
CA PHE A 158 8.76 4.14 -4.52
C PHE A 158 9.64 5.39 -4.78
N LEU A 159 9.12 6.41 -5.46
CA LEU A 159 9.83 7.69 -5.65
C LEU A 159 9.63 8.54 -4.38
N PRO A 160 10.69 8.84 -3.60
CA PRO A 160 10.55 9.62 -2.38
C PRO A 160 10.36 11.10 -2.72
N GLY A 161 9.18 11.67 -2.40
CA GLY A 161 8.98 13.10 -2.58
C GLY A 161 7.55 13.59 -2.35
N ARG A 162 7.05 13.52 -1.11
CA ARG A 162 6.01 14.48 -0.69
C ARG A 162 6.66 15.86 -0.68
N VAL A 163 6.61 16.57 -1.80
CA VAL A 163 6.84 18.01 -1.83
C VAL A 163 5.45 18.64 -1.87
N VAL A 164 5.06 19.26 -0.77
CA VAL A 164 3.90 20.16 -0.77
C VAL A 164 4.24 21.26 -1.76
N GLN A 165 3.47 21.39 -2.84
CA GLN A 165 3.51 22.58 -3.70
C GLN A 165 2.95 23.71 -2.84
N GLU A 166 3.83 24.41 -2.11
CA GLU A 166 3.45 25.69 -1.52
C GLU A 166 3.29 26.67 -2.69
N GLY A 167 2.08 27.21 -2.83
CA GLY A 167 1.80 28.24 -3.81
C GLY A 167 2.73 29.43 -3.59
N GLY A 168 3.51 29.77 -4.62
CA GLY A 168 4.44 30.88 -4.57
C GLY A 168 4.92 31.20 -5.97
N SER A 169 4.50 32.37 -6.45
CA SER A 169 4.87 32.95 -7.71
C SER A 169 6.35 33.35 -7.76
N ASP A 170 6.82 33.50 -9.00
CA ASP A 170 7.86 34.42 -9.45
C ASP A 170 9.34 34.00 -9.45
N SER A 171 9.90 34.12 -10.66
CA SER A 171 11.21 34.73 -10.96
C SER A 171 12.49 33.89 -10.88
N GLU A 172 12.59 32.85 -11.70
CA GLU A 172 13.90 32.37 -12.19
C GLU A 172 14.18 32.91 -13.60
N THR A 173 14.21 34.25 -13.71
CA THR A 173 14.74 34.97 -14.86
C THR A 173 15.32 36.30 -14.37
N ASP A 174 16.35 36.28 -13.51
CA ASP A 174 17.18 37.49 -13.32
C ASP A 174 18.55 37.30 -12.63
N LEU A 175 19.17 36.12 -12.62
CA LEU A 175 20.55 35.99 -12.10
C LEU A 175 21.61 36.10 -13.20
N ASN A 176 21.34 35.57 -14.39
CA ASN A 176 22.27 35.71 -15.52
C ASN A 176 22.20 37.10 -16.20
N GLN A 177 21.09 37.83 -16.03
CA GLN A 177 20.89 39.17 -16.60
C GLN A 177 21.51 40.28 -15.71
N VAL A 178 21.59 40.07 -14.39
CA VAL A 178 22.31 40.97 -13.47
C VAL A 178 23.83 40.74 -13.51
N VAL A 179 24.29 39.49 -13.61
CA VAL A 179 25.73 39.18 -13.69
C VAL A 179 26.35 39.68 -15.01
N GLY A 180 25.60 39.66 -16.11
CA GLY A 180 26.05 40.22 -17.39
C GLY A 180 26.14 41.76 -17.42
N LYS A 181 25.44 42.45 -16.51
CA LYS A 181 25.42 43.93 -16.43
C LYS A 181 26.51 44.52 -15.52
N LEU A 182 27.19 43.70 -14.72
CA LEU A 182 28.24 44.14 -13.78
C LEU A 182 29.68 43.87 -14.27
N LEU A 183 29.86 43.26 -15.44
CA LEU A 183 31.19 42.96 -16.04
C LEU A 183 31.46 43.73 -17.33
N ALA A 184 30.69 44.80 -17.59
CA ALA A 184 30.85 45.67 -18.76
C ALA A 184 31.17 47.14 -18.40
N GLU A 185 31.69 47.37 -17.18
CA GLU A 185 32.44 48.59 -16.81
C GLU A 185 33.85 48.22 -16.32
#